data_AF-A0A7K2QPN4-F1
#
_entry.id   AF-A0A7K2QPN4-F1
#
_cell.length_a   1.000
_cell.length_b   1.000
_cell.length_c   1.000
_cell.angle_alpha   90.00
_cell.angle_beta   90.00
_cell.angle_gamma   90.00
#
_symmetry.space_group_name_H-M   'P 1'
#
loop_
_entity.id
_entity.type
_entity.pdbx_description
1 polymer ?
#
loop_
_entity_poly.entity_id
_entity_poly.type
_entity_poly.pdbx_seq_one_letter_code
_entity_poly.pdbx_strand_id
1 'polypeptide(L)'
;MWPGQGPAAGAGIGEVRGVPSLRSRALSVALVAAGRRRRFATAEAVRARVAETARRPASHLPPRSLGRVADVSRTFVGAWPVYDASPRGVEPAAQVLYVHGGGYINELVRPHWSMIRTLVTQARARVVVPAYILAPRGTADRTVPVAADLLSGLIASGGAGGTVLVGDAAGAGLALA
;
A
#
# COMPACT_ATOMS: atom_id res chain seq x y z
N MET A 1 -20.83 38.90 48.41
CA MET A 1 -20.61 39.85 47.30
C MET A 1 -19.63 39.19 46.35
N TRP A 2 -20.14 38.65 45.24
CA TRP A 2 -19.39 37.90 44.24
C TRP A 2 -19.93 38.33 42.87
N PRO A 3 -19.16 38.98 41.99
CA PRO A 3 -19.60 39.22 40.63
C PRO A 3 -19.19 38.02 39.75
N GLY A 4 -20.16 37.22 39.34
CA GLY A 4 -20.03 36.28 38.24
C GLY A 4 -20.32 36.98 36.91
N GLN A 5 -19.38 36.93 35.98
CA GLN A 5 -19.56 37.36 34.58
C GLN A 5 -19.62 36.14 33.65
N GLY A 6 -20.70 36.06 32.88
CA GLY A 6 -20.69 35.82 31.42
C GLY A 6 -20.37 34.42 30.85
N PRO A 7 -21.15 33.93 29.85
CA PRO A 7 -20.96 32.62 29.23
C PRO A 7 -19.90 32.66 28.12
N ALA A 8 -19.10 31.59 27.98
CA ALA A 8 -18.26 31.38 26.80
C ALA A 8 -18.85 30.26 25.94
N ALA A 9 -19.46 30.68 24.83
CA ALA A 9 -20.01 29.84 23.78
C ALA A 9 -18.95 28.93 23.15
N GLY A 10 -19.38 27.73 22.78
CA GLY A 10 -18.55 26.74 22.08
C GLY A 10 -18.04 27.27 20.74
N ALA A 11 -16.72 27.18 20.56
CA ALA A 11 -16.08 27.37 19.26
C ALA A 11 -16.21 26.06 18.46
N GLY A 12 -17.03 26.09 17.43
CA GLY A 12 -17.14 25.01 16.46
C GLY A 12 -15.82 24.79 15.72
N ILE A 13 -15.45 23.52 15.56
CA ILE A 13 -14.37 23.08 14.68
C ILE A 13 -14.74 23.46 13.24
N GLY A 14 -14.08 24.50 12.70
CA GLY A 14 -14.25 24.92 11.32
C GLY A 14 -13.82 23.82 10.35
N GLU A 15 -14.74 23.39 9.49
CA GLU A 15 -14.46 22.48 8.38
C GLU A 15 -13.49 23.15 7.40
N VAL A 16 -12.20 22.78 7.44
CA VAL A 16 -11.22 23.26 6.45
C VAL A 16 -11.47 22.53 5.13
N ARG A 17 -12.35 23.08 4.29
CA ARG A 17 -12.48 22.66 2.89
C ARG A 17 -11.33 23.25 2.07
N GLY A 18 -10.21 22.53 2.00
CA GLY A 18 -9.11 22.88 1.10
C GLY A 18 -9.54 22.76 -0.37
N VAL A 19 -9.38 23.84 -1.15
CA VAL A 19 -9.58 23.78 -2.61
C VAL A 19 -8.43 22.96 -3.23
N PRO A 20 -8.70 21.92 -4.03
CA PRO A 20 -7.64 21.09 -4.60
C PRO A 20 -6.69 21.93 -5.44
N SER A 21 -5.38 21.71 -5.33
CA SER A 21 -4.40 22.44 -6.15
C SER A 21 -4.62 22.24 -7.66
N LEU A 22 -4.18 23.18 -8.50
CA LEU A 22 -4.26 23.06 -9.96
C LEU A 22 -3.65 21.74 -10.46
N ARG A 23 -2.54 21.30 -9.85
CA ARG A 23 -1.90 20.01 -10.14
C ARG A 23 -2.81 18.82 -9.80
N SER A 24 -3.48 18.85 -8.64
CA SER A 24 -4.44 17.81 -8.25
C SER A 24 -5.65 17.75 -9.20
N ARG A 25 -6.16 18.92 -9.62
CA ARG A 25 -7.26 18.99 -10.59
C ARG A 25 -6.84 18.40 -11.94
N ALA A 26 -5.67 18.79 -12.45
CA ALA A 26 -5.13 18.25 -13.70
C ALA A 26 -4.91 16.73 -13.62
N LEU A 27 -4.35 16.21 -12.51
CA LEU A 27 -4.21 14.78 -12.28
C LEU A 27 -5.57 14.07 -12.27
N SER A 28 -6.56 14.64 -11.59
CA SER A 28 -7.92 14.08 -11.51
C SER A 28 -8.56 13.97 -12.89
N VAL A 29 -8.45 15.02 -13.71
CA VAL A 29 -8.92 15.02 -15.10
C VAL A 29 -8.19 13.95 -15.90
N ALA A 30 -6.86 13.86 -15.80
CA ALA A 30 -6.06 12.85 -16.50
C ALA A 30 -6.46 11.41 -16.10
N LEU A 31 -6.72 11.16 -14.82
CA LEU A 31 -7.17 9.85 -14.32
C LEU A 31 -8.54 9.45 -14.86
N VAL A 32 -9.46 10.42 -14.97
CA VAL A 32 -10.79 10.21 -15.58
C VAL A 32 -10.66 9.95 -17.08
N ALA A 33 -9.91 10.80 -17.79
CA ALA A 33 -9.68 10.68 -19.23
C ALA A 33 -8.98 9.37 -19.61
N ALA A 34 -8.03 8.90 -18.80
CA ALA A 34 -7.34 7.63 -18.98
C ALA A 34 -8.24 6.39 -18.80
N GLY A 35 -9.53 6.57 -18.49
CA GLY A 35 -10.51 5.48 -18.41
C GLY A 35 -10.24 4.48 -17.29
N ARG A 36 -9.28 4.76 -16.38
CA ARG A 36 -8.89 3.83 -15.31
C ARG A 36 -10.04 3.47 -14.39
N ARG A 37 -10.95 4.43 -14.16
CA ARG A 37 -12.17 4.22 -13.35
C ARG A 37 -13.18 3.29 -14.02
N ARG A 38 -13.21 3.22 -15.36
CA ARG A 38 -14.16 2.35 -16.10
C ARG A 38 -13.94 0.86 -15.81
N ARG A 39 -12.69 0.47 -15.49
CA ARG A 39 -12.31 -0.92 -15.17
C ARG A 39 -12.95 -1.44 -13.88
N PHE A 40 -13.45 -0.55 -13.03
CA PHE A 40 -14.14 -0.87 -11.78
C PHE A 40 -15.58 -0.35 -11.77
N ALA A 41 -16.12 0.09 -12.92
CA ALA A 41 -17.42 0.75 -12.97
C ALA A 41 -18.60 -0.23 -12.89
N THR A 42 -18.43 -1.48 -13.35
CA THR A 42 -19.47 -2.51 -13.33
C THR A 42 -18.89 -3.86 -12.92
N ALA A 43 -19.73 -4.73 -12.39
CA ALA A 43 -19.34 -6.10 -12.05
C ALA A 43 -18.84 -6.87 -13.28
N GLU A 44 -19.43 -6.63 -14.46
CA GLU A 44 -18.97 -7.22 -15.72
C GLU A 44 -17.57 -6.74 -16.12
N ALA A 45 -17.30 -5.43 -16.02
CA ALA A 45 -15.97 -4.89 -16.30
C ALA A 45 -14.91 -5.48 -15.35
N VAL A 46 -15.25 -5.65 -14.07
CA VAL A 46 -14.35 -6.29 -13.09
C VAL A 46 -14.14 -7.77 -13.45
N ARG A 47 -15.19 -8.53 -13.76
CA ARG A 47 -15.07 -9.94 -14.19
C ARG A 47 -14.22 -10.09 -15.45
N ALA A 48 -14.42 -9.22 -16.44
CA ALA A 48 -13.60 -9.20 -17.65
C ALA A 48 -12.13 -8.93 -17.33
N ARG A 49 -11.86 -8.00 -16.41
CA ARG A 49 -10.50 -7.69 -15.95
C ARG A 49 -9.86 -8.86 -15.20
N VAL A 50 -10.58 -9.52 -14.31
CA VAL A 50 -10.13 -10.73 -13.61
C VAL A 50 -9.75 -11.82 -14.61
N ALA A 51 -10.60 -12.06 -15.61
CA ALA A 51 -10.34 -13.06 -16.64
C ALA A 51 -9.11 -12.69 -17.50
N GLU A 52 -8.94 -11.41 -17.82
CA GLU A 52 -7.77 -10.90 -18.55
C GLU A 52 -6.47 -11.11 -17.76
N THR A 53 -6.40 -10.64 -16.51
CA THR A 53 -5.20 -10.71 -15.68
C THR A 53 -4.86 -12.15 -15.28
N ALA A 54 -5.86 -13.02 -15.12
CA ALA A 54 -5.64 -14.43 -14.86
C ALA A 54 -4.98 -15.18 -16.04
N ARG A 55 -5.27 -14.75 -17.29
CA ARG A 55 -4.66 -15.28 -18.52
C ARG A 55 -3.30 -14.67 -18.83
N ARG A 56 -3.13 -13.37 -18.52
CA ARG A 56 -1.90 -12.61 -18.80
C ARG A 56 -1.48 -11.82 -17.57
N PRO A 57 -0.85 -12.50 -16.59
CA PRO A 57 -0.35 -11.84 -15.39
C PRO A 57 0.66 -10.75 -15.76
N ALA A 58 0.53 -9.57 -15.15
CA ALA A 58 1.54 -8.55 -15.27
C ALA A 58 2.79 -8.95 -14.47
N SER A 59 3.93 -8.35 -14.80
CA SER A 59 5.12 -8.55 -13.98
C SER A 59 4.96 -7.86 -12.62
N HIS A 60 5.20 -8.61 -11.56
CA HIS A 60 5.32 -8.12 -10.19
C HIS A 60 6.79 -7.91 -9.80
N LEU A 61 7.72 -7.87 -10.76
CA LEU A 61 9.15 -7.69 -10.47
C LEU A 61 9.45 -6.23 -10.10
N PRO A 62 10.34 -5.99 -9.12
CA PRO A 62 10.82 -4.66 -8.83
C PRO A 62 11.57 -4.07 -10.04
N PRO A 63 11.50 -2.75 -10.27
CA PRO A 63 12.33 -2.11 -11.28
C PRO A 63 13.80 -2.22 -10.89
N ARG A 64 14.70 -2.44 -11.86
CA ARG A 64 16.16 -2.48 -11.63
C ARG A 64 16.70 -1.24 -10.91
N SER A 65 16.01 -0.09 -11.03
CA SER A 65 16.36 1.14 -10.34
C SER A 65 16.18 1.09 -8.81
N LEU A 66 15.42 0.14 -8.28
CA LEU A 66 15.29 -0.06 -6.84
C LEU A 66 16.60 -0.63 -6.25
N GLY A 67 17.23 -1.57 -6.95
CA GLY A 67 18.56 -2.09 -6.59
C GLY A 67 19.68 -1.05 -6.67
N ARG A 68 19.41 0.18 -7.16
CA ARG A 68 20.35 1.31 -7.07
C ARG A 68 20.25 2.09 -5.77
N VAL A 69 19.29 1.80 -4.89
CA VAL A 69 19.15 2.48 -3.59
C VAL A 69 18.85 1.55 -2.41
N ALA A 70 18.50 0.29 -2.69
CA ALA A 70 18.17 -0.72 -1.70
C ALA A 70 18.92 -2.02 -2.00
N ASP A 71 19.17 -2.82 -0.97
CA ASP A 71 19.43 -4.25 -1.13
C ASP A 71 18.08 -4.93 -1.28
N VAL A 72 17.89 -5.61 -2.41
CA VAL A 72 16.60 -6.22 -2.76
C VAL A 72 16.78 -7.72 -2.87
N SER A 73 16.02 -8.47 -2.07
CA SER A 73 15.93 -9.91 -2.17
C SER A 73 14.48 -10.35 -2.41
N ARG A 74 14.32 -11.61 -2.82
CA ARG A 74 13.02 -12.23 -2.99
C ARG A 74 13.04 -13.59 -2.32
N THR A 75 12.12 -13.80 -1.40
CA THR A 75 11.83 -15.08 -0.78
C THR A 75 10.44 -15.54 -1.21
N PHE A 76 10.03 -16.71 -0.73
CA PHE A 76 8.72 -17.25 -0.97
C PHE A 76 8.08 -17.72 0.34
N VAL A 77 6.82 -17.38 0.55
CA VAL A 77 5.97 -18.01 1.58
C VAL A 77 4.99 -18.93 0.86
N GLY A 78 5.27 -20.23 0.87
CA GLY A 78 4.61 -21.17 -0.03
C GLY A 78 4.80 -20.75 -1.50
N ALA A 79 3.71 -20.52 -2.23
CA ALA A 79 3.74 -20.05 -3.61
C ALA A 79 3.87 -18.52 -3.77
N TRP A 80 3.99 -17.77 -2.67
CA TRP A 80 3.84 -16.31 -2.66
C TRP A 80 5.19 -15.63 -2.75
N PRO A 81 5.50 -14.90 -3.83
CA PRO A 81 6.72 -14.11 -3.89
C PRO A 81 6.65 -12.98 -2.87
N VAL A 82 7.66 -12.90 -2.00
CA VAL A 82 7.80 -11.83 -1.01
C VAL A 82 9.09 -11.10 -1.30
N TYR A 83 9.00 -9.80 -1.55
CA TYR A 83 10.17 -8.96 -1.76
C TYR A 83 10.58 -8.30 -0.46
N ASP A 84 11.88 -8.30 -0.20
CA ASP A 84 12.51 -7.55 0.87
C ASP A 84 13.38 -6.47 0.25
N ALA A 85 13.13 -5.22 0.60
CA ALA A 85 13.93 -4.08 0.19
C ALA A 85 14.45 -3.36 1.44
N SER A 86 15.76 -3.42 1.66
CA SER A 86 16.42 -2.83 2.83
C SER A 86 17.35 -1.66 2.44
N PRO A 87 17.47 -0.62 3.28
CA PRO A 87 18.47 0.43 3.07
C PRO A 87 19.88 -0.16 3.08
N ARG A 88 20.79 0.42 2.28
CA ARG A 88 22.16 -0.10 2.16
C ARG A 88 23.13 0.52 3.16
N GLY A 89 24.02 -0.30 3.70
CA GLY A 89 25.16 0.14 4.52
C GLY A 89 24.76 0.79 5.84
N VAL A 90 23.48 0.70 6.23
CA VAL A 90 22.95 1.23 7.48
C VAL A 90 21.88 0.30 8.01
N GLU A 91 21.78 0.21 9.33
CA GLU A 91 20.67 -0.51 9.96
C GLU A 91 19.33 0.19 9.66
N PRO A 92 18.26 -0.58 9.36
CA PRO A 92 16.93 -0.04 9.17
C PRO A 92 16.41 0.64 10.45
N ALA A 93 15.83 1.82 10.30
CA ALA A 93 15.21 2.56 11.41
C ALA A 93 13.89 1.92 11.85
N ALA A 94 13.19 1.23 10.96
CA ALA A 94 11.96 0.50 11.23
C ALA A 94 11.75 -0.61 10.19
N GLN A 95 10.81 -1.50 10.47
CA GLN A 95 10.32 -2.50 9.54
C GLN A 95 8.94 -2.12 9.03
N VAL A 96 8.66 -2.39 7.76
CA VAL A 96 7.36 -2.14 7.13
C VAL A 96 6.89 -3.40 6.43
N LEU A 97 5.69 -3.88 6.77
CA LEU A 97 4.92 -4.73 5.87
C LEU A 97 4.06 -3.81 4.99
N TYR A 98 4.32 -3.78 3.69
CA TYR A 98 3.50 -3.04 2.74
C TYR A 98 2.60 -4.00 1.95
N VAL A 99 1.29 -3.90 2.14
CA VAL A 99 0.29 -4.64 1.36
C VAL A 99 -0.31 -3.74 0.28
N HIS A 100 0.02 -4.05 -0.98
CA HIS A 100 -0.30 -3.15 -2.09
C HIS A 100 -1.79 -3.14 -2.48
N GLY A 101 -2.24 -2.02 -3.03
CA GLY A 101 -3.54 -1.89 -3.67
C GLY A 101 -3.62 -2.57 -5.05
N GLY A 102 -4.80 -2.53 -5.66
CA GLY A 102 -5.03 -3.17 -6.96
C GLY A 102 -6.37 -3.88 -7.11
N GLY A 103 -7.26 -3.75 -6.11
CA GLY A 103 -8.57 -4.40 -6.13
C GLY A 103 -8.49 -5.91 -6.00
N TYR A 104 -7.40 -6.44 -5.42
CA TYR A 104 -7.10 -7.88 -5.34
C TYR A 104 -6.92 -8.61 -6.68
N ILE A 105 -6.89 -7.87 -7.79
CA ILE A 105 -6.87 -8.42 -9.16
C ILE A 105 -5.75 -7.86 -10.04
N ASN A 106 -4.99 -6.88 -9.53
CA ASN A 106 -3.87 -6.25 -10.23
C ASN A 106 -2.58 -6.33 -9.41
N GLU A 107 -1.48 -6.55 -10.12
CA GLU A 107 -0.13 -6.72 -9.59
C GLU A 107 0.50 -5.42 -9.04
N LEU A 108 1.65 -5.57 -8.40
CA LEU A 108 2.55 -4.47 -8.04
C LEU A 108 2.95 -3.66 -9.28
N VAL A 109 2.59 -2.37 -9.27
CA VAL A 109 2.89 -1.43 -10.37
C VAL A 109 3.88 -0.36 -9.96
N ARG A 110 4.38 0.42 -10.95
CA ARG A 110 5.37 1.49 -10.74
C ARG A 110 5.07 2.41 -9.54
N PRO A 111 3.83 2.88 -9.30
CA PRO A 111 3.52 3.67 -8.10
C PRO A 111 3.83 2.95 -6.78
N HIS A 112 3.51 1.66 -6.65
CA HIS A 112 3.82 0.87 -5.46
C HIS A 112 5.33 0.77 -5.25
N TRP A 113 6.09 0.50 -6.32
CA TRP A 113 7.56 0.49 -6.25
C TRP A 113 8.17 1.86 -5.92
N SER A 114 7.53 2.94 -6.35
CA SER A 114 7.93 4.29 -5.96
C SER A 114 7.69 4.53 -4.46
N MET A 115 6.58 4.03 -3.90
CA MET A 115 6.31 4.10 -2.47
C MET A 115 7.38 3.34 -1.68
N ILE A 116 7.69 2.11 -2.09
CA ILE A 116 8.74 1.28 -1.47
C ILE A 116 10.09 2.01 -1.51
N ARG A 117 10.45 2.59 -2.65
CA ARG A 117 11.67 3.41 -2.78
C ARG A 117 11.68 4.56 -1.78
N THR A 118 10.56 5.29 -1.64
CA THR A 118 10.44 6.39 -0.68
C THR A 118 10.61 5.91 0.76
N LEU A 119 9.95 4.81 1.14
CA LEU A 119 10.08 4.23 2.48
C LEU A 119 11.52 3.80 2.79
N VAL A 120 12.20 3.15 1.84
CA VAL A 120 13.61 2.76 2.00
C VAL A 120 14.53 3.98 2.11
N THR A 121 14.35 4.99 1.25
CA THR A 121 15.31 6.09 1.13
C THR A 121 15.07 7.23 2.11
N GLN A 122 13.81 7.56 2.41
CA GLN A 122 13.46 8.69 3.25
C GLN A 122 13.17 8.27 4.69
N ALA A 123 12.48 7.15 4.88
CA ALA A 123 12.18 6.63 6.23
C ALA A 123 13.25 5.66 6.74
N ARG A 124 14.25 5.30 5.92
CA ARG A 124 15.27 4.28 6.23
C ARG A 124 14.64 2.97 6.71
N ALA A 125 13.48 2.61 6.16
CA ALA A 125 12.75 1.41 6.55
C ALA A 125 13.17 0.20 5.71
N ARG A 126 13.25 -0.97 6.35
CA ARG A 126 13.22 -2.26 5.65
C ARG A 126 11.77 -2.53 5.26
N VAL A 127 11.52 -2.73 3.97
CA VAL A 127 10.17 -2.92 3.43
C VAL A 127 10.02 -4.33 2.91
N VAL A 128 9.12 -5.09 3.55
CA VAL A 128 8.66 -6.39 3.08
C VAL A 128 7.33 -6.18 2.35
N VAL A 129 7.24 -6.68 1.12
CA VAL A 129 6.04 -6.56 0.28
C VAL A 129 5.71 -7.89 -0.37
N PRO A 130 4.60 -8.55 0.01
CA PRO A 130 4.12 -9.73 -0.68
C PRO A 130 3.49 -9.32 -2.02
N ALA A 131 3.91 -9.97 -3.11
CA ALA A 131 3.16 -10.02 -4.35
C ALA A 131 2.08 -11.10 -4.20
N TYR A 132 1.07 -10.80 -3.38
CA TYR A 132 0.07 -11.77 -2.95
C TYR A 132 -0.71 -12.37 -4.13
N ILE A 133 -1.16 -13.61 -3.97
CA ILE A 133 -1.90 -14.29 -5.04
C ILE A 133 -3.21 -13.54 -5.28
N LEU A 134 -3.41 -13.13 -6.54
CA LEU A 134 -4.56 -12.34 -6.95
C LEU A 134 -5.76 -13.22 -7.28
N ALA A 135 -6.96 -12.65 -7.18
CA ALA A 135 -8.17 -13.29 -7.66
C ALA A 135 -8.07 -13.55 -9.18
N PRO A 136 -8.63 -14.68 -9.66
CA PRO A 136 -9.53 -15.57 -8.94
C PRO A 136 -8.82 -16.69 -8.17
N ARG A 137 -7.49 -16.79 -8.24
CA ARG A 137 -6.72 -17.88 -7.61
C ARG A 137 -6.51 -17.66 -6.11
N GLY A 138 -6.32 -16.40 -5.73
CA GLY A 138 -6.24 -15.96 -4.34
C GLY A 138 -7.61 -15.60 -3.80
N THR A 139 -7.83 -15.92 -2.53
CA THR A 139 -9.08 -15.71 -1.80
C THR A 139 -8.75 -15.16 -0.41
N ALA A 140 -9.70 -14.46 0.22
CA ALA A 140 -9.47 -13.77 1.49
C ALA A 140 -9.03 -14.74 2.61
N ASP A 141 -9.64 -15.93 2.68
CA ASP A 141 -9.31 -17.00 3.63
C ASP A 141 -7.87 -17.52 3.51
N ARG A 142 -7.20 -17.25 2.38
CA ARG A 142 -5.79 -17.59 2.17
C ARG A 142 -4.88 -16.38 2.31
N THR A 143 -5.30 -15.23 1.81
CA THR A 143 -4.48 -14.01 1.78
C THR A 143 -4.31 -13.38 3.15
N VAL A 144 -5.40 -13.30 3.94
CA VAL A 144 -5.39 -12.64 5.25
C VAL A 144 -4.45 -13.38 6.22
N PRO A 145 -4.54 -14.71 6.40
CA PRO A 145 -3.64 -15.42 7.30
C PRO A 145 -2.16 -15.27 6.91
N VAL A 146 -1.82 -15.36 5.62
CA VAL A 146 -0.42 -15.21 5.17
C VAL A 146 0.11 -13.80 5.44
N ALA A 147 -0.71 -12.77 5.24
CA ALA A 147 -0.32 -11.40 5.59
C ALA A 147 -0.13 -11.23 7.10
N ALA A 148 -1.01 -11.82 7.92
CA ALA A 148 -0.90 -11.83 9.38
C ALA A 148 0.33 -12.57 9.87
N ASP A 149 0.69 -13.70 9.25
CA ASP A 149 1.90 -14.47 9.56
C ASP A 149 3.16 -13.69 9.23
N LEU A 150 3.20 -13.01 8.06
CA LEU A 150 4.29 -12.12 7.68
C LEU A 150 4.46 -10.97 8.68
N LEU A 151 3.35 -10.36 9.10
CA LEU A 151 3.37 -9.29 10.10
C LEU A 151 3.88 -9.80 11.45
N SER A 152 3.37 -10.95 11.90
CA SER A 152 3.78 -11.58 13.15
C SER A 152 5.27 -11.94 13.13
N GLY A 153 5.77 -12.45 12.00
CA GLY A 153 7.19 -12.74 11.80
C GLY A 153 8.06 -11.49 11.87
N LEU A 154 7.61 -10.36 11.30
CA LEU A 154 8.33 -9.08 11.41
C LEU A 154 8.37 -8.59 12.86
N ILE A 155 7.22 -8.58 13.53
CA ILE A 155 7.12 -8.19 14.94
C ILE A 155 8.08 -9.04 15.80
N ALA A 156 8.09 -10.36 15.60
CA ALA A 156 8.94 -11.28 16.33
C ALA A 156 10.43 -11.12 16.00
N SER A 157 10.78 -10.76 14.76
CA SER A 157 12.17 -10.50 14.36
C SER A 157 12.78 -9.28 15.04
N GLY A 158 11.94 -8.36 15.51
CA GLY A 158 12.36 -7.12 16.14
C GLY A 158 12.97 -6.12 15.14
N GLY A 159 13.11 -4.88 15.60
CA GLY A 159 13.72 -3.80 14.84
C GLY A 159 13.77 -2.53 15.69
N ALA A 160 14.78 -1.69 15.48
CA ALA A 160 15.05 -0.55 16.35
C ALA A 160 13.84 0.39 16.54
N GLY A 161 13.04 0.62 15.50
CA GLY A 161 11.82 1.43 15.53
C GLY A 161 10.51 0.63 15.44
N GLY A 162 10.55 -0.69 15.64
CA GLY A 162 9.38 -1.56 15.56
C GLY A 162 8.89 -1.85 14.14
N THR A 163 7.67 -2.38 14.06
CA THR A 163 7.02 -2.82 12.81
C THR A 163 5.81 -1.95 12.50
N VAL A 164 5.69 -1.53 11.24
CA VAL A 164 4.57 -0.73 10.73
C VAL A 164 3.87 -1.49 9.60
N LEU A 165 2.53 -1.55 9.65
CA LEU A 165 1.72 -2.06 8.56
C LEU A 165 1.24 -0.91 7.69
N VAL A 166 1.51 -0.98 6.39
CA VAL A 166 1.09 0.03 5.41
C VAL A 166 0.25 -0.65 4.34
N GLY A 167 -0.84 -0.01 3.92
CA GLY A 167 -1.64 -0.48 2.79
C GLY A 167 -2.30 0.66 2.04
N ASP A 168 -2.56 0.47 0.73
CA ASP A 168 -3.27 1.43 -0.11
C ASP A 168 -4.46 0.79 -0.82
N ALA A 169 -5.56 1.54 -0.98
CA ALA A 169 -6.79 1.07 -1.62
C ALA A 169 -7.25 -0.31 -1.08
N ALA A 170 -7.34 -1.33 -1.92
CA ALA A 170 -7.67 -2.69 -1.50
C ALA A 170 -6.65 -3.27 -0.49
N GLY A 171 -5.37 -2.90 -0.61
CA GLY A 171 -4.34 -3.27 0.35
C GLY A 171 -4.55 -2.66 1.73
N ALA A 172 -5.17 -1.46 1.82
CA ALA A 172 -5.59 -0.91 3.11
C ALA A 172 -6.73 -1.73 3.75
N GLY A 173 -7.62 -2.28 2.92
CA GLY A 173 -8.63 -3.24 3.38
C GLY A 173 -7.99 -4.52 3.92
N LEU A 174 -7.00 -5.07 3.22
CA LEU A 174 -6.22 -6.22 3.70
C LEU A 174 -5.45 -5.90 4.99
N ALA A 175 -4.94 -4.68 5.15
CA ALA A 175 -4.24 -4.27 6.35
C ALA A 175 -5.14 -4.21 7.60
N LEU A 176 -6.46 -4.04 7.43
CA LEU A 176 -7.43 -3.96 8.53
C LEU A 176 -8.11 -5.31 8.84
N ALA A 177 -8.04 -6.27 7.91
CA ALA A 177 -8.70 -7.57 8.01
C ALA A 177 -7.99 -8.50 9.00
#